data_AF-A0A562KCW7-F1
#
_entry.id   AF-A0A562KCW7-F1
#
_cell.length_a   1.000
_cell.length_b   1.000
_cell.length_c   1.000
_cell.angle_alpha   90.00
_cell.angle_beta   90.00
_cell.angle_gamma   90.00
#
_symmetry.space_group_name_H-M   'P 1'
#
loop_
_entity.id
_entity.type
_entity.pdbx_description
1 polymer ?
#
loop_
_entity_poly.entity_id
_entity_poly.type
_entity_poly.pdbx_seq_one_letter_code
_entity_poly.pdbx_strand_id
1 'polypeptide(L)'
;MQRSKTGVVKRGTSINCPHCGQPSLVRKSSQISPLVRESSHICTNDECCHVFIAQLAIIRTIAPSINPKPDIIIPFGNPNLRWNRRKSDDDPPPVPANDDQGGHVSPHRQA
;
A
#
# COMPACT_ATOMS: atom_id res chain seq x y z
N MET A 1 -33.14 16.60 -15.33
CA MET A 1 -31.73 16.17 -15.41
C MET A 1 -31.07 16.36 -14.05
N GLN A 2 -31.11 15.33 -13.19
CA GLN A 2 -30.46 15.41 -11.88
C GLN A 2 -28.98 15.04 -12.05
N ARG A 3 -28.10 15.97 -11.68
CA ARG A 3 -26.65 15.78 -11.70
C ARG A 3 -26.26 14.76 -10.63
N SER A 4 -25.90 13.56 -11.05
CA SER A 4 -25.24 12.57 -10.19
C SER A 4 -23.87 13.10 -9.78
N LYS A 5 -23.77 13.64 -8.56
CA LYS A 5 -22.47 13.85 -7.90
C LYS A 5 -21.94 12.47 -7.52
N THR A 6 -21.20 11.81 -8.41
CA THR A 6 -20.33 10.69 -8.05
C THR A 6 -19.20 11.24 -7.18
N GLY A 7 -19.51 11.46 -5.92
CA GLY A 7 -18.51 11.70 -4.89
C GLY A 7 -17.72 10.42 -4.72
N VAL A 8 -16.40 10.49 -4.92
CA VAL A 8 -15.50 9.41 -4.56
C VAL A 8 -15.59 9.24 -3.05
N VAL A 9 -16.41 8.27 -2.60
CA VAL A 9 -16.47 7.89 -1.19
C VAL A 9 -15.09 7.35 -0.84
N LYS A 10 -14.35 8.09 -0.01
CA LYS A 10 -13.07 7.62 0.55
C LYS A 10 -13.38 6.38 1.38
N ARG A 11 -13.23 5.19 0.78
CA ARG A 11 -13.29 3.92 1.50
C ARG A 11 -12.08 3.91 2.43
N GLY A 12 -12.31 4.13 3.73
CA GLY A 12 -11.30 3.85 4.75
C GLY A 12 -10.82 2.40 4.62
N THR A 13 -9.65 2.08 5.16
CA THR A 13 -9.11 0.71 5.20
C THR A 13 -10.21 -0.27 5.65
N SER A 14 -10.74 -1.05 4.72
CA SER A 14 -11.76 -2.04 4.99
C SER A 14 -11.08 -3.24 5.65
N ILE A 15 -11.43 -3.50 6.91
CA ILE A 15 -11.02 -4.71 7.62
C ILE A 15 -12.16 -5.70 7.48
N ASN A 16 -11.84 -6.97 7.23
CA ASN A 16 -12.84 -8.03 7.19
C ASN A 16 -13.01 -8.61 8.59
N CYS A 17 -14.25 -8.99 8.93
CA CYS A 17 -14.55 -9.66 10.17
C CYS A 17 -13.81 -11.01 10.22
N PRO A 18 -13.09 -11.32 11.32
CA PRO A 18 -12.35 -12.57 11.45
C PRO A 18 -13.26 -13.80 11.58
N HIS A 19 -14.54 -13.63 11.92
CA HIS A 19 -15.47 -14.75 12.09
C HIS A 19 -16.17 -15.18 10.80
N CYS A 20 -16.58 -14.23 9.96
CA CYS A 20 -17.39 -14.52 8.77
C CYS A 20 -16.79 -14.01 7.46
N GLY A 21 -15.65 -13.31 7.50
CA GLY A 21 -14.97 -12.76 6.32
C GLY A 21 -15.67 -11.58 5.65
N GLN A 22 -16.89 -11.23 6.08
CA GLN A 22 -17.65 -10.08 5.58
C GLN A 22 -16.98 -8.77 6.00
N PRO A 23 -17.16 -7.68 5.24
CA PRO A 23 -16.56 -6.39 5.56
C PRO A 23 -17.06 -5.84 6.91
N SER A 24 -16.26 -4.97 7.53
CA SER A 24 -16.68 -4.19 8.69
C SER A 24 -16.74 -2.70 8.39
N LEU A 25 -17.58 -2.00 9.15
CA LEU A 25 -17.70 -0.54 9.13
C LEU A 25 -16.99 0.06 10.33
N VAL A 26 -16.16 1.08 10.09
CA VAL A 26 -15.54 1.89 11.14
C VAL A 26 -16.60 2.74 11.81
N ARG A 27 -16.71 2.69 13.14
CA ARG A 27 -17.62 3.53 13.93
C ARG A 27 -16.92 4.69 14.60
N LYS A 28 -15.81 4.40 15.27
CA LYS A 28 -14.98 5.40 15.94
C LYS A 28 -13.54 5.15 15.58
N SER A 29 -12.77 6.22 15.48
CA SER A 29 -11.33 6.11 15.33
C SER A 29 -10.62 7.21 16.09
N SER A 30 -9.69 6.81 16.95
CA SER A 30 -8.96 7.68 17.87
C SER A 30 -7.46 7.49 17.65
N GLN A 31 -6.72 8.61 17.60
CA GLN A 31 -5.26 8.55 17.64
C GLN A 31 -4.84 8.33 19.10
N ILE A 32 -4.16 7.22 19.39
CA ILE A 32 -3.75 6.89 20.77
C ILE A 32 -2.27 7.19 21.02
N SER A 33 -1.44 7.17 19.98
CA SER A 33 -0.05 7.64 20.00
C SER A 33 0.32 8.23 18.63
N PRO A 34 1.46 8.93 18.47
CA PRO A 34 1.89 9.40 17.15
C PRO A 34 2.02 8.30 16.09
N LEU A 35 2.25 7.05 16.51
CA LEU A 35 2.47 5.91 15.62
C LEU A 35 1.28 4.95 15.55
N VAL A 36 0.30 5.05 16.47
CA VAL A 36 -0.80 4.09 16.57
C VAL A 36 -2.14 4.79 16.59
N ARG A 37 -3.04 4.31 15.72
CA ARG A 37 -4.43 4.73 15.64
C ARG A 37 -5.32 3.54 15.94
N GLU A 38 -6.24 3.71 16.87
CA GLU A 38 -7.24 2.71 17.21
C GLU A 38 -8.56 2.99 16.51
N SER A 39 -9.29 1.94 16.15
CA SER A 39 -10.59 2.03 15.50
C SER A 39 -11.53 0.92 15.95
N SER A 40 -12.79 1.28 16.20
CA SER A 40 -13.85 0.32 16.47
C SER A 40 -14.61 -0.01 15.20
N HIS A 41 -14.91 -1.29 15.03
CA HIS A 41 -15.49 -1.89 13.84
C HIS A 41 -16.74 -2.68 14.18
N ILE A 42 -17.75 -2.61 13.32
CA ILE A 42 -18.94 -3.45 13.40
C ILE A 42 -19.04 -4.24 12.10
N CYS A 43 -19.18 -5.55 12.20
CA CYS A 43 -19.42 -6.44 11.06
C CYS A 43 -20.72 -6.06 10.36
N THR A 44 -20.76 -6.09 9.02
CA THR A 44 -21.98 -5.82 8.25
C THR A 44 -22.93 -7.01 8.16
N ASN A 45 -22.52 -8.20 8.62
CA ASN A 45 -23.40 -9.36 8.66
C ASN A 45 -24.18 -9.36 9.99
N ASP A 46 -25.49 -9.14 9.88
CA ASP A 46 -26.40 -9.10 11.01
C ASP A 46 -26.47 -10.43 11.78
N GLU A 47 -26.22 -11.57 11.14
CA GLU A 47 -26.13 -12.86 11.85
C GLU A 47 -24.83 -13.00 12.64
N CYS A 48 -23.75 -12.37 12.16
CA CYS A 48 -22.45 -12.45 12.81
C CYS A 48 -22.34 -11.54 14.03
N CYS A 49 -22.99 -10.37 14.01
CA CYS A 49 -23.06 -9.40 15.13
C CYS A 49 -21.71 -9.00 15.77
N HIS A 50 -20.59 -9.27 15.12
CA HIS A 50 -19.29 -9.07 15.75
C HIS A 50 -18.89 -7.59 15.78
N VAL A 51 -18.44 -7.14 16.95
CA VAL A 51 -17.90 -5.80 17.18
C VAL A 51 -16.49 -5.95 17.73
N PHE A 52 -15.53 -5.26 17.14
CA PHE A 52 -14.12 -5.43 17.48
C PHE A 52 -13.32 -4.15 17.37
N ILE A 53 -12.14 -4.15 18.00
CA ILE A 53 -11.16 -3.08 17.93
C ILE A 53 -10.01 -3.50 17.04
N ALA A 54 -9.55 -2.60 16.18
CA ALA A 54 -8.37 -2.78 15.36
C ALA A 54 -7.44 -1.57 15.50
N GLN A 55 -6.13 -1.84 15.53
CA GLN A 55 -5.09 -0.82 15.57
C GLN A 55 -4.32 -0.77 14.25
N LEU A 56 -4.15 0.44 13.72
CA LEU A 56 -3.24 0.75 12.63
C LEU A 56 -1.95 1.31 13.23
N ALA A 57 -0.83 0.62 13.01
CA ALA A 57 0.47 0.99 13.54
C ALA A 57 1.47 1.32 12.42
N ILE A 58 2.21 2.41 12.59
CA ILE A 58 3.37 2.75 11.78
C ILE A 58 4.59 2.03 12.38
N ILE A 59 4.95 0.90 11.79
CA ILE A 59 5.96 -0.01 12.36
C ILE A 59 7.36 0.15 11.78
N ARG A 60 7.49 0.70 10.57
CA ARG A 60 8.78 0.87 9.89
C ARG A 60 8.76 1.96 8.84
N THR A 61 9.90 2.60 8.64
CA THR A 61 10.16 3.57 7.59
C THR A 61 10.64 2.85 6.33
N ILE A 62 9.92 3.01 5.22
CA ILE A 62 10.37 2.52 3.89
C ILE A 62 11.23 3.58 3.20
N ALA A 63 10.83 4.84 3.30
CA ALA A 63 11.57 6.00 2.83
C ALA A 63 11.52 7.09 3.91
N PRO A 64 12.64 7.79 4.21
CA PRO A 64 12.69 8.80 5.27
C PRO A 64 11.86 10.04 4.90
N SER A 65 11.36 10.74 5.93
CA SER A 65 10.78 12.08 5.78
C SER A 65 11.88 13.09 5.47
N ILE A 66 11.59 14.05 4.59
CA ILE A 66 12.46 15.21 4.34
C ILE A 66 12.53 16.13 5.58
N ASN A 67 11.47 16.15 6.38
CA ASN A 67 11.39 16.92 7.62
C ASN A 67 11.00 15.99 8.79
N PRO A 68 11.94 15.23 9.37
CA PRO A 68 11.64 14.30 10.44
C PRO A 68 11.41 15.04 11.76
N LYS A 69 10.42 14.60 12.54
CA LYS A 69 10.25 15.07 13.92
C LYS A 69 11.26 14.32 14.82
N PRO A 70 12.11 15.02 15.60
CA PRO A 70 13.19 14.36 16.36
C PRO A 70 12.68 13.40 17.44
N ASP A 71 11.50 13.69 18.02
CA ASP A 71 10.90 12.84 19.07
C ASP A 71 10.29 11.53 18.53
N ILE A 72 10.22 11.37 17.20
CA ILE A 72 9.58 10.22 16.55
C ILE A 72 10.66 9.31 15.96
N ILE A 73 10.98 8.24 16.69
CA ILE A 73 11.96 7.24 16.26
C ILE A 73 11.19 6.03 15.70
N ILE A 74 11.33 5.80 14.39
CA ILE A 74 10.71 4.66 13.69
C ILE A 74 11.85 3.87 13.02
N PRO A 75 11.95 2.55 13.23
CA PRO A 75 13.02 1.76 12.63
C PRO A 75 12.88 1.74 11.10
N PHE A 76 14.00 1.72 10.38
CA PHE A 76 13.97 1.51 8.93
C PHE A 76 13.62 0.06 8.63
N GLY A 77 12.69 -0.14 7.69
CA GLY A 77 12.41 -1.47 7.16
C GLY A 77 13.58 -1.94 6.30
N ASN A 78 13.87 -3.24 6.31
CA ASN A 78 14.88 -3.80 5.40
C ASN A 78 14.44 -3.56 3.94
N PRO A 79 15.16 -2.74 3.16
CA PRO A 79 14.79 -2.43 1.78
C PRO A 79 14.92 -3.64 0.84
N ASN A 80 15.68 -4.66 1.27
CA ASN A 80 15.81 -5.93 0.54
C ASN A 80 14.63 -6.88 0.76
N LEU A 81 13.73 -6.59 1.70
CA LEU A 81 12.42 -7.24 1.76
C LEU A 81 11.54 -6.63 0.67
N ARG A 82 11.85 -6.99 -0.58
CA ARG A 82 10.99 -6.75 -1.74
C ARG A 82 9.65 -7.40 -1.39
N TRP A 83 8.65 -6.58 -1.07
CA TRP A 83 7.28 -7.05 -0.81
C TRP A 83 6.87 -7.90 -2.00
N ASN A 84 6.83 -9.23 -1.80
CA ASN A 84 6.54 -10.28 -2.77
C ASN A 84 5.97 -9.76 -4.10
N ARG A 85 6.81 -9.16 -4.95
CA ARG A 85 6.61 -9.24 -6.38
C ARG A 85 6.91 -10.70 -6.59
N ARG A 86 5.86 -11.53 -6.56
CA ARG A 86 5.92 -12.81 -7.27
C ARG A 86 6.48 -12.38 -8.61
N LYS A 87 7.73 -12.75 -8.88
CA LYS A 87 8.19 -12.71 -10.25
C LYS A 87 7.14 -13.57 -10.94
N SER A 88 6.41 -13.01 -11.89
CA SER A 88 5.82 -13.87 -12.90
C SER A 88 6.99 -14.75 -13.33
N ASP A 89 6.87 -16.08 -13.27
CA ASP A 89 7.97 -16.94 -13.72
C ASP A 89 8.37 -16.61 -15.19
N ASP A 90 7.47 -15.90 -15.90
CA ASP A 90 7.59 -15.36 -17.25
C ASP A 90 8.29 -13.99 -17.39
N ASP A 91 8.66 -13.27 -16.32
CA ASP A 91 9.37 -11.99 -16.48
C ASP A 91 10.84 -12.27 -16.86
N PRO A 92 11.31 -11.87 -18.07
CA PRO A 92 12.71 -12.01 -18.43
C PRO A 92 13.58 -11.22 -17.45
N PRO A 93 14.79 -11.71 -17.15
CA PRO A 93 15.72 -10.97 -16.29
C PRO A 93 15.91 -9.56 -16.87
N PRO A 94 15.96 -8.52 -16.02
CA PRO A 94 16.20 -7.18 -16.51
C PRO A 94 17.50 -7.18 -17.31
N VAL A 95 17.43 -6.71 -18.55
CA VAL A 95 18.63 -6.53 -19.37
C VAL A 95 19.55 -5.53 -18.66
N PRO A 96 20.86 -5.80 -18.58
CA PRO A 96 21.82 -4.83 -18.09
C PRO A 96 21.65 -3.52 -18.85
N ALA A 97 21.71 -2.40 -18.14
CA ALA A 97 21.58 -1.06 -18.73
C ALA A 97 22.71 -0.71 -19.71
N ASN A 98 23.66 -1.63 -19.92
CA ASN A 98 24.90 -1.46 -20.64
C ASN A 98 24.87 -2.16 -22.01
N ASP A 99 23.88 -3.01 -22.27
CA ASP A 99 23.82 -3.89 -23.44
C ASP A 99 23.10 -3.25 -24.64
N ASP A 100 22.81 -1.95 -24.60
CA ASP A 100 22.23 -1.16 -25.71
C ASP A 100 23.20 -0.95 -26.90
N GLN A 101 24.33 -1.69 -26.96
CA GLN A 101 25.32 -1.53 -28.03
C GLN A 101 24.96 -2.36 -29.27
N GLY A 102 23.99 -1.85 -30.04
CA GLY A 102 23.76 -2.23 -31.42
C GLY A 102 24.08 -1.07 -32.35
N GLY A 103 25.36 -0.90 -32.69
CA GLY A 103 25.83 0.13 -33.61
C GLY A 103 25.06 0.11 -34.93
N HIS A 104 24.28 1.16 -35.19
CA HIS A 104 23.76 1.44 -36.52
C HIS A 104 24.91 1.97 -37.39
N VAL A 105 25.65 1.07 -38.03
CA VAL A 105 26.54 1.43 -39.14
C VAL A 105 25.65 1.76 -40.35
N SER A 106 25.43 3.07 -40.56
CA SER A 106 24.85 3.60 -41.79
C SER A 106 25.75 3.22 -42.98
N PRO A 107 25.24 2.60 -44.05
CA PRO A 107 26.05 2.34 -45.23
C PRO A 107 26.18 3.65 -46.02
N HIS A 108 27.22 4.43 -45.75
CA HIS A 108 27.62 5.48 -46.69
C HIS A 108 28.07 4.83 -48.00
N ARG A 109 27.23 5.01 -49.02
CA ARG A 109 27.42 4.65 -50.43
C ARG A 109 28.82 5.08 -50.92
N GLN A 110 29.55 4.13 -51.49
CA GLN A 110 30.60 4.43 -52.48
C GLN A 110 29.94 4.84 -53.79
N ALA A 111 30.30 6.02 -54.29
CA ALA A 111 30.36 6.40 -55.71
C ALA A 111 31.08 7.74 -55.82
#